data_AF-A0A1V6RSN6-F1
#
_entry.id   AF-A0A1V6RSN6-F1
#
_cell.length_a   1.000
_cell.length_b   1.000
_cell.length_c   1.000
_cell.angle_alpha   90.00
_cell.angle_beta   90.00
_cell.angle_gamma   90.00
#
_symmetry.space_group_name_H-M   'P 1'
#
loop_
_entity.id
_entity.type
_entity.pdbx_description
1 polymer ?
#
loop_
_entity_poly.entity_id
_entity_poly.type
_entity_poly.pdbx_seq_one_letter_code
_entity_poly.pdbx_strand_id
1 'polypeptide(L)'
;MDVSSTIATWLSLAVTFVGLGSIVSQFSAIVDRADEFHGLRDVLHLGSWWYRQPHIPWYHIVNPPVVGPVISANLLHGLCGNNVVHLEEPSQTPSTESWAGMPLHPLVRHKLTTCTVISRATFMTLLCLTNARPVLCYSSASGHRAAYASYCGQWRVEWPIGDLARVYFCAHDFHASAKDLYPAKFQQRVDKCLQMLAGVIESHTSNTFKCAFPARKSSGKWILEYAPKGFGGAHGGRHLYNMIGGKVNEVDFLQMKPMNTEIESPEDMVVLSLPNKVSGVCDVTLYIAEHESAVLNEALDKLPWTFLSWSIHRGLRDILVAFARERMDFYRDRLAETLRLAVAKWPERLEARGWDPRFVKEDMADMAASAVMAGQGNSGDVVRIVTEIAAISSGSPISDLDETGFWRDTIPTSSSPILNPMTVIALVKCFVLEWSVDLNYQMYHDFPLEMYLG
;
A
#
# COMPACT_ATOMS: atom_id res chain seq x y z
N MET A 1 6.46 81.05 -12.21
CA MET A 1 6.47 79.59 -12.45
C MET A 1 5.07 79.20 -12.89
N ASP A 2 4.95 78.64 -14.10
CA ASP A 2 3.69 78.48 -14.83
C ASP A 2 2.85 77.31 -14.29
N VAL A 3 1.60 77.60 -13.92
CA VAL A 3 0.61 76.56 -13.56
C VAL A 3 0.36 75.62 -14.74
N SER A 4 0.49 76.14 -15.96
CA SER A 4 0.39 75.38 -17.22
C SER A 4 1.51 74.32 -17.37
N SER A 5 2.76 74.64 -16.99
CA SER A 5 3.86 73.67 -17.08
C SER A 5 3.72 72.55 -16.05
N THR A 6 3.16 72.86 -14.88
CA THR A 6 2.90 71.87 -13.82
C THR A 6 1.79 70.92 -14.23
N ILE A 7 0.69 71.42 -14.81
CA ILE A 7 -0.42 70.61 -15.33
C ILE A 7 0.04 69.76 -16.53
N ALA A 8 0.83 70.31 -17.45
CA ALA A 8 1.40 69.56 -18.57
C ALA A 8 2.33 68.44 -18.11
N THR A 9 3.12 68.66 -17.05
CA THR A 9 3.99 67.63 -16.46
C THR A 9 3.17 66.51 -15.82
N TRP A 10 2.10 66.84 -15.09
CA TRP A 10 1.19 65.85 -14.50
C TRP A 10 0.41 65.07 -15.55
N LEU A 11 -0.08 65.72 -16.62
CA LEU A 11 -0.74 65.05 -17.73
C LEU A 11 0.22 64.14 -18.49
N SER A 12 1.47 64.58 -18.71
CA SER A 12 2.50 63.75 -19.33
C SER A 12 2.86 62.54 -18.47
N LEU A 13 2.98 62.71 -17.15
CA LEU A 13 3.15 61.61 -16.19
C LEU A 13 1.96 60.65 -16.22
N ALA A 14 0.73 61.16 -16.16
CA ALA A 14 -0.47 60.34 -16.19
C ALA A 14 -0.61 59.56 -17.51
N VAL A 15 -0.35 60.21 -18.65
CA VAL A 15 -0.33 59.56 -19.97
C VAL A 15 0.78 58.51 -20.05
N THR A 16 1.94 58.77 -19.44
CA THR A 16 3.05 57.80 -19.37
C THR A 16 2.70 56.61 -18.47
N PHE A 17 2.07 56.83 -17.32
CA PHE A 17 1.61 55.77 -16.42
C PHE A 17 0.49 54.93 -17.02
N VAL A 18 -0.49 55.56 -17.67
CA VAL A 18 -1.56 54.87 -18.41
C VAL A 18 -0.99 54.11 -19.62
N GLY A 19 -0.02 54.71 -20.33
CA GLY A 19 0.69 54.08 -21.44
C GLY A 19 1.49 52.85 -20.99
N LEU A 20 2.26 52.97 -19.91
CA LEU A 20 3.00 51.85 -19.31
C LEU A 20 2.05 50.77 -18.77
N GLY A 21 0.94 51.15 -18.12
CA GLY A 21 -0.09 50.22 -17.66
C GLY A 21 -0.76 49.46 -18.82
N SER A 22 -1.04 50.16 -19.93
CA SER A 22 -1.57 49.55 -21.16
C SER A 22 -0.54 48.59 -21.77
N ILE A 23 0.73 48.96 -21.83
CA ILE A 23 1.81 48.12 -22.35
C ILE A 23 1.99 46.88 -21.47
N VAL A 24 2.02 47.02 -20.14
CA VAL A 24 2.09 45.91 -19.20
C VAL A 24 0.89 44.97 -19.38
N SER A 25 -0.33 45.50 -19.50
CA SER A 25 -1.53 44.67 -19.73
C SER A 25 -1.51 43.92 -21.07
N GLN A 26 -0.99 44.55 -22.13
CA GLN A 26 -0.86 43.93 -23.46
C GLN A 26 0.24 42.87 -23.45
N PHE A 27 1.36 43.10 -22.77
CA PHE A 27 2.41 42.10 -22.60
C PHE A 27 1.93 40.91 -21.79
N SER A 28 1.19 41.13 -20.69
CA SER A 28 0.56 40.02 -19.94
C SER A 28 -0.37 39.20 -20.84
N ALA A 29 -1.21 39.85 -21.65
CA ALA A 29 -2.10 39.15 -22.57
C ALA A 29 -1.35 38.39 -23.70
N ILE A 30 -0.20 38.90 -24.14
CA ILE A 30 0.65 38.23 -25.13
C ILE A 30 1.34 37.02 -24.51
N VAL A 31 1.88 37.17 -23.30
CA VAL A 31 2.51 36.08 -22.53
C VAL A 31 1.50 34.97 -22.26
N ASP A 32 0.28 35.32 -21.84
CA ASP A 32 -0.81 34.37 -21.62
C ASP A 32 -1.22 33.64 -22.91
N ARG A 33 -1.25 34.34 -24.06
CA ARG A 33 -1.56 33.73 -25.35
C ARG A 33 -0.44 32.82 -25.87
N ALA A 34 0.80 33.12 -25.53
CA ALA A 34 1.97 32.34 -25.95
C ALA A 34 2.21 31.09 -25.06
N ASP A 35 1.53 31.01 -23.91
CA ASP A 35 1.70 29.92 -22.96
C ASP A 35 0.82 28.71 -23.29
N GLU A 36 1.47 27.65 -23.75
CA GLU A 36 0.80 26.38 -24.03
C GLU A 36 0.14 25.75 -22.80
N PHE A 37 0.51 26.16 -21.58
CA PHE A 37 -0.07 25.64 -20.34
C PHE A 37 -1.06 26.60 -19.68
N HIS A 38 -1.42 27.71 -20.33
CA HIS A 38 -2.21 28.79 -19.70
C HIS A 38 -3.42 28.28 -18.90
N GLY A 39 -4.29 27.47 -19.52
CA GLY A 39 -5.48 26.91 -18.87
C GLY A 39 -5.22 25.80 -17.84
N LEU A 40 -3.96 25.41 -17.62
CA LEU A 40 -3.53 24.34 -16.71
C LEU A 40 -2.65 24.86 -15.58
N ARG A 41 -2.35 26.17 -15.56
CA ARG A 41 -1.56 26.87 -14.53
C ARG A 41 -2.44 27.43 -13.42
N ASP A 42 -3.56 26.80 -13.11
CA ASP A 42 -4.37 27.23 -11.97
C ASP A 42 -4.18 26.30 -10.77
N VAL A 43 -4.56 26.80 -9.61
CA VAL A 43 -4.55 26.02 -8.36
C VAL A 43 -5.51 24.83 -8.43
N LEU A 44 -6.52 24.87 -9.30
CA LEU A 44 -7.48 23.78 -9.47
C LEU A 44 -6.85 22.57 -10.18
N HIS A 45 -5.99 22.80 -11.17
CA HIS A 45 -5.30 21.77 -11.94
C HIS A 45 -4.01 21.30 -11.25
N LEU A 46 -3.23 22.22 -10.68
CA LEU A 46 -1.94 21.88 -10.06
C LEU A 46 -2.04 21.56 -8.56
N GLY A 47 -3.16 21.89 -7.91
CA GLY A 47 -3.35 21.68 -6.48
C GLY A 47 -2.24 22.34 -5.66
N SER A 48 -1.71 21.61 -4.67
CA SER A 48 -0.60 22.08 -3.83
C SER A 48 0.72 22.33 -4.60
N TRP A 49 0.89 21.75 -5.80
CA TRP A 49 2.07 21.98 -6.64
C TRP A 49 2.08 23.36 -7.30
N TRP A 50 0.95 24.07 -7.27
CA TRP A 50 0.87 25.46 -7.70
C TRP A 50 1.87 26.35 -6.94
N TYR A 51 1.96 26.18 -5.62
CA TYR A 51 2.86 26.94 -4.77
C TYR A 51 4.35 26.63 -4.99
N ARG A 52 4.66 25.59 -5.76
CA ARG A 52 6.03 25.17 -6.08
C ARG A 52 6.45 25.54 -7.50
N GLN A 53 5.57 26.19 -8.27
CA GLN A 53 5.94 26.72 -9.57
C GLN A 53 6.94 27.86 -9.39
N PRO A 54 7.95 27.98 -10.27
CA PRO A 54 8.89 29.09 -10.22
C PRO A 54 8.14 30.42 -10.40
N HIS A 55 8.54 31.44 -9.65
CA HIS A 55 8.05 32.80 -9.89
C HIS A 55 8.38 33.22 -11.32
N ILE A 56 7.37 33.66 -12.07
CA ILE A 56 7.51 34.11 -13.45
C ILE A 56 7.55 35.64 -13.46
N PRO A 57 8.68 36.27 -13.80
CA PRO A 57 8.75 37.72 -13.94
C PRO A 57 7.90 38.20 -15.14
N TRP A 58 7.29 39.38 -15.01
CA TRP A 58 6.41 39.97 -16.01
C TRP A 58 7.08 40.23 -17.39
N TYR A 59 8.41 40.29 -17.45
CA TYR A 59 9.17 40.54 -18.68
C TYR A 59 9.57 39.25 -19.43
N HIS A 60 9.19 38.08 -18.94
CA HIS A 60 9.52 36.80 -19.59
C HIS A 60 8.51 36.49 -20.69
N ILE A 61 8.96 36.37 -21.95
CA ILE A 61 8.09 36.24 -23.13
C ILE A 61 7.39 34.88 -23.18
N VAL A 62 8.03 33.82 -22.67
CA VAL A 62 7.49 32.44 -22.67
C VAL A 62 7.53 31.89 -21.26
N ASN A 63 6.39 31.51 -20.70
CA ASN A 63 6.34 30.92 -19.37
C ASN A 63 7.10 29.58 -19.35
N PRO A 64 7.97 29.30 -18.37
CA PRO A 64 8.65 28.01 -18.26
C PRO A 64 7.61 26.90 -18.10
N PRO A 65 7.85 25.67 -18.59
CA PRO A 65 6.90 24.57 -18.44
C PRO A 65 6.59 24.38 -16.96
N VAL A 66 5.33 24.02 -16.66
CA VAL A 66 4.94 23.67 -15.29
C VAL A 66 5.81 22.51 -14.81
N VAL A 67 6.19 22.53 -13.54
CA VAL A 67 7.02 21.48 -12.94
C VAL A 67 6.23 20.68 -11.94
N GLY A 68 6.50 19.39 -11.89
CA GLY A 68 5.87 18.46 -10.95
C GLY A 68 6.89 17.50 -10.36
N PRO A 69 6.46 16.69 -9.37
CA PRO A 69 7.36 15.77 -8.70
C PRO A 69 7.87 14.70 -9.67
N VAL A 70 9.16 14.38 -9.53
CA VAL A 70 9.77 13.22 -10.16
C VAL A 70 9.52 12.01 -9.27
N ILE A 71 8.51 11.24 -9.65
CA ILE A 71 8.15 10.03 -8.90
C ILE A 71 8.94 8.85 -9.48
N SER A 72 10.14 8.66 -8.95
CA SER A 72 10.92 7.44 -9.16
C SER A 72 10.84 6.59 -7.90
N ALA A 73 10.20 5.42 -8.01
CA ALA A 73 10.21 4.42 -6.97
C ALA A 73 11.06 3.25 -7.46
N ASN A 74 12.25 3.10 -6.87
CA ASN A 74 13.04 1.91 -7.07
C ASN A 74 12.74 0.95 -5.94
N LEU A 75 12.20 -0.22 -6.28
CA LEU A 75 11.83 -1.24 -5.32
C LEU A 75 12.99 -1.64 -4.37
N LEU A 76 14.24 -1.63 -4.86
CA LEU A 76 15.44 -1.89 -4.05
C LEU A 76 15.72 -0.81 -2.99
N HIS A 77 15.31 0.43 -3.24
CA HIS A 77 15.54 1.57 -2.36
C HIS A 77 14.26 2.04 -1.64
N GLY A 78 13.15 1.30 -1.74
CA GLY A 78 11.85 1.75 -1.26
C GLY A 78 11.22 2.90 -2.09
N LEU A 79 10.11 3.46 -1.62
CA LEU A 79 9.39 4.54 -2.32
C LEU A 79 10.19 5.83 -2.17
N CYS A 80 10.74 6.33 -3.29
CA CYS A 80 11.57 7.54 -3.31
C CYS A 80 12.75 7.50 -2.32
N GLY A 81 13.36 6.33 -2.10
CA GLY A 81 14.47 6.16 -1.16
C GLY A 81 14.05 5.85 0.29
N ASN A 82 12.74 5.75 0.56
CA ASN A 82 12.22 5.51 1.90
C ASN A 82 11.64 4.09 2.01
N ASN A 83 12.19 3.30 2.94
CA ASN A 83 11.66 1.98 3.29
C ASN A 83 10.38 2.06 4.13
N VAL A 84 10.14 3.23 4.74
CA VAL A 84 8.97 3.53 5.53
C VAL A 84 8.32 4.77 4.97
N VAL A 85 7.02 4.68 4.68
CA VAL A 85 6.22 5.81 4.20
C VAL A 85 5.07 6.04 5.15
N HIS A 86 4.74 7.30 5.38
CA HIS A 86 3.52 7.67 6.09
C HIS A 86 2.44 7.86 5.04
N LEU A 87 1.39 7.06 5.14
CA LEU A 87 0.19 7.27 4.36
C LEU A 87 -0.65 8.28 5.14
N GLU A 88 -0.89 9.43 4.51
CA GLU A 88 -1.64 10.54 5.10
C GLU A 88 -2.98 10.65 4.40
N GLU A 89 -4.03 10.97 5.16
CA GLU A 89 -5.27 11.43 4.56
C GLU A 89 -5.11 12.88 4.08
N PRO A 90 -5.76 13.26 2.97
CA PRO A 90 -5.66 14.62 2.45
C PRO A 90 -6.19 15.62 3.50
N SER A 91 -5.30 16.40 4.10
CA SER A 91 -5.71 17.51 4.97
C SER A 91 -5.99 18.78 4.16
N GLN A 92 -6.84 19.69 4.67
CA GLN A 92 -7.12 20.97 4.03
C GLN A 92 -5.88 21.88 3.93
N THR A 93 -4.85 21.61 4.74
CA THR A 93 -3.57 22.32 4.74
C THR A 93 -2.47 21.39 4.25
N PRO A 94 -1.90 21.60 3.05
CA PRO A 94 -0.83 20.74 2.56
C PRO A 94 0.31 20.70 3.58
N SER A 95 0.69 19.50 4.03
CA SER A 95 1.87 19.32 4.86
C SER A 95 3.10 19.72 4.04
N THR A 96 3.65 20.91 4.31
CA THR A 96 4.74 21.51 3.55
C THR A 96 6.07 20.76 3.70
N GLU A 97 6.18 19.87 4.68
CA GLU A 97 7.48 19.38 5.17
C GLU A 97 7.99 18.11 4.46
N SER A 98 7.13 17.24 3.92
CA SER A 98 7.60 15.97 3.33
C SER A 98 8.06 16.11 1.86
N TRP A 99 7.36 16.93 1.07
CA TRP A 99 7.60 17.00 -0.38
C TRP A 99 8.72 17.95 -0.77
N ALA A 100 9.17 18.84 0.13
CA ALA A 100 10.10 19.93 -0.18
C ALA A 100 11.40 19.46 -0.86
N GLY A 101 11.90 18.28 -0.49
CA GLY A 101 13.12 17.69 -1.05
C GLY A 101 12.93 16.91 -2.36
N MET A 102 11.71 16.69 -2.85
CA MET A 102 11.51 15.91 -4.06
C MET A 102 12.03 16.65 -5.31
N PRO A 103 12.83 15.98 -6.15
CA PRO A 103 13.24 16.54 -7.42
C PRO A 103 12.01 16.87 -8.27
N LEU A 104 12.11 17.96 -9.02
CA LEU A 104 11.06 18.42 -9.92
C LEU A 104 11.52 18.24 -11.37
N HIS A 105 10.60 17.83 -12.24
CA HIS A 105 10.80 17.83 -13.68
C HIS A 105 9.68 18.57 -14.40
N PRO A 106 9.97 19.12 -15.60
CA PRO A 106 8.93 19.64 -16.49
C PRO A 106 7.83 18.60 -16.69
N LEU A 107 6.59 19.01 -16.41
CA LEU A 107 5.41 18.24 -16.75
C LEU A 107 5.19 18.29 -18.26
N VAL A 108 4.69 17.20 -18.81
CA VAL A 108 4.35 17.11 -20.22
C VAL A 108 2.87 17.46 -20.37
N ARG A 109 2.55 18.40 -21.26
CA ARG A 109 1.17 18.65 -21.65
C ARG A 109 0.68 17.46 -22.45
N HIS A 110 -0.44 16.89 -22.01
CA HIS A 110 -1.14 15.89 -22.78
C HIS A 110 -2.62 16.28 -22.83
N LYS A 111 -3.07 16.76 -24.00
CA LYS A 111 -4.42 17.29 -24.23
C LYS A 111 -4.73 18.45 -23.25
N LEU A 112 -5.70 18.24 -22.36
CA LEU A 112 -6.16 19.18 -21.34
C LEU A 112 -5.59 18.87 -19.95
N THR A 113 -4.51 18.09 -19.86
CA THR A 113 -3.92 17.67 -18.59
C THR A 113 -2.41 17.82 -18.59
N THR A 114 -1.83 18.04 -17.42
CA THR A 114 -0.37 18.01 -17.18
C THR A 114 0.01 16.71 -16.51
N CYS A 115 0.95 15.97 -17.11
CA CYS A 115 1.32 14.62 -16.66
C CYS A 115 2.79 14.55 -16.25
N THR A 116 3.09 13.70 -15.27
CA THR A 116 4.44 13.21 -14.98
C THR A 116 4.56 11.77 -15.46
N VAL A 117 5.73 11.41 -16.01
CA VAL A 117 5.99 10.06 -16.51
C VAL A 117 6.46 9.19 -15.35
N ILE A 118 5.77 8.07 -15.12
CA ILE A 118 6.19 7.06 -14.15
C ILE A 118 6.50 5.74 -14.84
N SER A 119 7.43 4.99 -14.27
CA SER A 119 7.72 3.63 -14.75
C SER A 119 6.61 2.65 -14.35
N ARG A 120 6.51 1.52 -15.05
CA ARG A 120 5.62 0.41 -14.65
C ARG A 120 5.92 -0.09 -13.23
N ALA A 121 7.20 -0.16 -12.86
CA ALA A 121 7.61 -0.57 -11.51
C ALA A 121 7.12 0.43 -10.45
N THR A 122 7.24 1.73 -10.72
CA THR A 122 6.69 2.80 -9.87
C THR A 122 5.19 2.63 -9.70
N PHE A 123 4.45 2.44 -10.80
CA PHE A 123 3.00 2.29 -10.74
C PHE A 123 2.58 1.06 -9.93
N MET A 124 3.19 -0.10 -10.16
CA MET A 124 2.91 -1.30 -9.36
C MET A 124 3.20 -1.06 -7.88
N THR A 125 4.33 -0.42 -7.54
CA THR A 125 4.67 -0.09 -6.15
C THR A 125 3.56 0.74 -5.49
N LEU A 126 3.05 1.76 -6.19
CA LEU A 126 1.97 2.61 -5.68
C LEU A 126 0.68 1.81 -5.44
N LEU A 127 0.31 0.91 -6.34
CA LEU A 127 -0.85 0.03 -6.14
C LEU A 127 -0.66 -0.91 -4.94
N CYS A 128 0.54 -1.48 -4.77
CA CYS A 128 0.84 -2.36 -3.63
C CYS A 128 0.75 -1.61 -2.30
N LEU A 129 1.38 -0.44 -2.22
CA LEU A 129 1.46 0.36 -0.98
C LEU A 129 0.10 0.87 -0.53
N THR A 130 -0.76 1.20 -1.48
CA THR A 130 -2.12 1.68 -1.19
C THR A 130 -3.11 0.54 -1.00
N ASN A 131 -2.63 -0.71 -1.07
CA ASN A 131 -3.41 -1.93 -1.03
C ASN A 131 -4.57 -1.90 -2.06
N ALA A 132 -4.25 -1.47 -3.28
CA ALA A 132 -5.21 -1.23 -4.34
C ALA A 132 -5.86 -2.53 -4.82
N ARG A 133 -7.16 -2.47 -5.12
CA ARG A 133 -8.01 -3.62 -5.41
C ARG A 133 -8.80 -3.38 -6.68
N PRO A 134 -8.84 -4.34 -7.61
CA PRO A 134 -9.63 -4.17 -8.83
C PRO A 134 -11.10 -4.01 -8.48
N VAL A 135 -11.69 -2.91 -8.93
CA VAL A 135 -13.13 -2.62 -8.85
C VAL A 135 -13.78 -2.92 -10.20
N LEU A 136 -13.11 -2.49 -11.27
CA LEU A 136 -13.56 -2.66 -12.64
C LEU A 136 -12.34 -2.89 -13.52
N CYS A 137 -12.48 -3.79 -14.48
CA CYS A 137 -11.55 -3.96 -15.58
C CYS A 137 -12.36 -4.18 -16.87
N TYR A 138 -12.04 -3.44 -17.92
CA TYR A 138 -12.73 -3.51 -19.20
C TYR A 138 -11.73 -3.29 -20.34
N SER A 139 -11.64 -4.27 -21.22
CA SER A 139 -10.80 -4.25 -22.44
C SER A 139 -11.71 -4.39 -23.65
N SER A 140 -11.50 -3.55 -24.66
CA SER A 140 -12.28 -3.54 -25.92
C SER A 140 -11.47 -2.93 -27.06
N ALA A 141 -12.05 -2.87 -28.25
CA ALA A 141 -11.50 -2.14 -29.40
C ALA A 141 -11.26 -0.63 -29.16
N SER A 142 -11.76 -0.06 -28.06
CA SER A 142 -11.45 1.33 -27.65
C SER A 142 -10.25 1.45 -26.70
N GLY A 143 -9.63 0.33 -26.33
CA GLY A 143 -8.53 0.22 -25.37
C GLY A 143 -8.95 -0.40 -24.04
N HIS A 144 -8.03 -0.31 -23.08
CA HIS A 144 -8.16 -0.86 -21.74
C HIS A 144 -8.51 0.23 -20.72
N ARG A 145 -9.43 -0.08 -19.81
CA ARG A 145 -9.80 0.77 -18.68
C ARG A 145 -9.91 -0.07 -17.42
N ALA A 146 -9.24 0.36 -16.37
CA ALA A 146 -9.34 -0.29 -15.07
C ALA A 146 -9.47 0.74 -13.94
N ALA A 147 -10.16 0.34 -12.88
CA ALA A 147 -10.29 1.12 -11.66
C ALA A 147 -9.88 0.25 -10.48
N TYR A 148 -9.08 0.82 -9.59
CA TYR A 148 -8.63 0.16 -8.37
C TYR A 148 -8.98 1.03 -7.16
N ALA A 149 -9.84 0.54 -6.28
CA ALA A 149 -10.06 1.16 -4.99
C ALA A 149 -8.86 0.84 -4.09
N SER A 150 -8.37 1.85 -3.39
CA SER A 150 -7.25 1.73 -2.48
C SER A 150 -7.62 2.44 -1.18
N TYR A 151 -6.79 2.29 -0.15
CA TYR A 151 -7.10 2.93 1.12
C TYR A 151 -7.13 4.47 0.99
N CYS A 152 -6.25 5.09 0.21
CA CYS A 152 -6.15 6.54 0.15
C CYS A 152 -6.94 7.17 -1.02
N GLY A 153 -7.59 6.35 -1.85
CA GLY A 153 -8.37 6.84 -2.98
C GLY A 153 -8.61 5.77 -4.04
N GLN A 154 -9.02 6.22 -5.22
CA GLN A 154 -9.25 5.38 -6.38
C GLN A 154 -8.21 5.67 -7.46
N TRP A 155 -7.50 4.63 -7.88
CA TRP A 155 -6.67 4.63 -9.08
C TRP A 155 -7.53 4.33 -10.29
N ARG A 156 -7.37 5.09 -11.38
CA ARG A 156 -7.99 4.82 -12.67
C ARG A 156 -6.92 4.74 -13.73
N VAL A 157 -6.89 3.63 -14.46
CA VAL A 157 -6.02 3.42 -15.61
C VAL A 157 -6.84 3.53 -16.87
N GLU A 158 -6.40 4.36 -17.79
CA GLU A 158 -6.97 4.48 -19.13
C GLU A 158 -5.85 4.31 -20.15
N TRP A 159 -5.96 3.30 -20.99
CA TRP A 159 -5.00 3.05 -22.04
C TRP A 159 -5.71 2.86 -23.39
N PRO A 160 -5.90 3.94 -24.16
CA PRO A 160 -6.46 3.85 -25.49
C PRO A 160 -5.49 3.15 -26.45
N ILE A 161 -6.04 2.40 -27.42
CA ILE A 161 -5.24 1.78 -28.48
C ILE A 161 -4.48 2.87 -29.26
N GLY A 162 -3.16 2.68 -29.43
CA GLY A 162 -2.30 3.58 -30.19
C GLY A 162 -1.87 4.86 -29.44
N ASP A 163 -2.19 4.99 -28.15
CA ASP A 163 -1.85 6.16 -27.33
C ASP A 163 -1.12 5.70 -26.04
N LEU A 164 -0.61 6.66 -25.25
CA LEU A 164 0.03 6.38 -23.96
C LEU A 164 -1.00 5.97 -22.89
N ALA A 165 -0.58 5.07 -22.00
CA ALA A 165 -1.32 4.73 -20.79
C ALA A 165 -1.37 5.94 -19.85
N ARG A 166 -2.54 6.20 -19.27
CA ARG A 166 -2.77 7.28 -18.33
C ARG A 166 -3.25 6.71 -17.02
N VAL A 167 -2.65 7.20 -15.94
CA VAL A 167 -3.02 6.83 -14.59
C VAL A 167 -3.52 8.09 -13.89
N TYR A 168 -4.73 8.02 -13.37
CA TYR A 168 -5.34 9.03 -12.54
C TYR A 168 -5.42 8.50 -11.11
N PHE A 169 -5.17 9.36 -10.14
CA PHE A 169 -5.42 9.07 -8.74
C PHE A 169 -6.41 10.10 -8.21
N CYS A 170 -7.58 9.63 -7.81
CA CYS A 170 -8.59 10.42 -7.14
C CYS A 170 -8.52 10.04 -5.67
N ALA A 171 -7.92 10.90 -4.83
CA ALA A 171 -7.96 10.68 -3.39
C ALA A 171 -9.42 10.60 -2.90
N HIS A 172 -9.69 9.80 -1.86
CA HIS A 172 -11.04 9.79 -1.27
C HIS A 172 -11.42 11.19 -0.80
N ASP A 173 -12.72 11.50 -0.86
CA ASP A 173 -13.23 12.81 -0.48
C ASP A 173 -12.77 13.19 0.94
N PHE A 174 -12.30 14.42 1.08
CA PHE A 174 -11.81 15.01 2.32
C PHE A 174 -12.82 14.81 3.47
N HIS A 175 -12.55 13.88 4.38
CA HIS A 175 -13.20 13.91 5.68
C HIS A 175 -12.67 15.13 6.42
N ALA A 176 -13.55 16.10 6.71
CA ALA A 176 -13.15 17.29 7.46
C ALA A 176 -12.58 16.85 8.81
N SER A 177 -11.37 17.30 9.16
CA SER A 177 -10.62 16.89 10.36
C SER A 177 -11.37 16.98 11.69
N ALA A 178 -12.48 17.74 11.74
CA ALA A 178 -13.36 17.84 12.90
C ALA A 178 -14.34 16.65 13.08
N LYS A 179 -14.46 15.76 12.09
CA LYS A 179 -15.38 14.60 12.10
C LYS A 179 -14.67 13.26 11.93
N ASP A 180 -13.36 13.26 11.75
CA ASP A 180 -12.64 12.02 11.53
C ASP A 180 -12.40 11.28 12.84
N LEU A 181 -12.60 9.98 12.81
CA LEU A 181 -12.41 9.09 13.96
C LEU A 181 -10.98 8.53 13.98
N TYR A 182 -10.31 8.52 12.82
CA TYR A 182 -9.03 7.88 12.60
C TYR A 182 -7.86 8.89 12.64
N PRO A 183 -6.64 8.45 13.00
CA PRO A 183 -5.46 9.29 12.89
C PRO A 183 -5.16 9.66 11.44
N ALA A 184 -4.82 10.93 11.21
CA ALA A 184 -4.53 11.47 9.88
C ALA A 184 -3.30 10.85 9.18
N LYS A 185 -2.44 10.13 9.92
CA LYS A 185 -1.21 9.53 9.42
C LYS A 185 -0.96 8.18 10.06
N PHE A 186 -0.49 7.22 9.27
CA PHE A 186 -0.01 5.94 9.79
C PHE A 186 1.13 5.40 8.94
N GLN A 187 1.89 4.48 9.53
CA GLN A 187 3.14 3.98 8.96
C GLN A 187 2.89 2.76 8.06
N GLN A 188 3.49 2.74 6.87
CA GLN A 188 3.55 1.60 5.97
C GLN A 188 5.00 1.26 5.61
N ARG A 189 5.34 -0.03 5.60
CA ARG A 189 6.70 -0.51 5.27
C ARG A 189 6.77 -1.04 3.85
N VAL A 190 7.54 -0.35 3.02
CA VAL A 190 7.61 -0.59 1.57
C VAL A 190 8.31 -1.90 1.25
N ASP A 191 9.45 -2.12 1.88
CA ASP A 191 10.27 -3.32 1.74
C ASP A 191 9.48 -4.60 2.08
N LYS A 192 8.81 -4.60 3.23
CA LYS A 192 8.01 -5.74 3.69
C LYS A 192 6.78 -5.97 2.83
N CYS A 193 6.08 -4.91 2.41
CA CYS A 193 4.91 -5.04 1.53
C CYS A 193 5.24 -5.81 0.24
N LEU A 194 6.39 -5.50 -0.35
CA LEU A 194 6.80 -6.08 -1.63
C LEU A 194 7.31 -7.51 -1.47
N GLN A 195 7.99 -7.82 -0.36
CA GLN A 195 8.35 -9.20 0.00
C GLN A 195 7.10 -10.07 0.17
N MET A 196 6.11 -9.60 0.94
CA MET A 196 4.84 -10.29 1.14
C MET A 196 4.07 -10.49 -0.17
N LEU A 197 4.10 -9.53 -1.09
CA LEU A 197 3.52 -9.66 -2.43
C LEU A 197 4.28 -10.66 -3.32
N ALA A 198 5.61 -10.71 -3.20
CA ALA A 198 6.44 -11.69 -3.90
C ALA A 198 6.32 -13.11 -3.31
N GLY A 199 5.60 -13.27 -2.21
CA GLY A 199 5.42 -14.53 -1.51
C GLY A 199 6.64 -14.93 -0.70
N VAL A 200 7.41 -13.95 -0.20
CA VAL A 200 8.63 -14.17 0.58
C VAL A 200 8.45 -13.61 1.98
N ILE A 201 8.75 -14.41 3.00
CA ILE A 201 8.91 -13.96 4.39
C ILE A 201 10.41 -13.92 4.67
N GLU A 202 10.88 -12.74 5.04
CA GLU A 202 12.30 -12.48 5.31
C GLU A 202 12.47 -11.77 6.65
N SER A 203 13.23 -12.40 7.54
CA SER A 203 13.70 -11.81 8.80
C SER A 203 15.22 -11.87 8.88
N HIS A 204 15.81 -10.75 9.28
CA HIS A 204 17.25 -10.58 9.45
C HIS A 204 17.68 -10.58 10.93
N THR A 205 16.83 -11.09 11.82
CA THR A 205 17.11 -11.20 13.26
C THR A 205 18.08 -12.36 13.56
N SER A 206 18.13 -12.83 14.81
CA SER A 206 19.16 -13.75 15.34
C SER A 206 19.40 -15.02 14.52
N ASN A 207 18.40 -15.49 13.77
CA ASN A 207 18.54 -16.52 12.73
C ASN A 207 17.93 -16.00 11.43
N THR A 208 18.77 -15.78 10.41
CA THR A 208 18.32 -15.41 9.07
C THR A 208 17.32 -16.44 8.56
N PHE A 209 16.08 -16.01 8.34
CA PHE A 209 15.03 -16.83 7.74
C PHE A 209 14.53 -16.14 6.49
N LYS A 210 14.47 -16.91 5.41
CA LYS A 210 14.13 -16.39 4.10
C LYS A 210 13.44 -17.48 3.30
N CYS A 211 12.13 -17.52 3.38
CA CYS A 211 11.34 -18.59 2.78
C CYS A 211 10.30 -18.02 1.81
N ALA A 212 10.25 -18.59 0.62
CA ALA A 212 9.26 -18.31 -0.39
C ALA A 212 8.16 -19.37 -0.42
N PHE A 213 6.96 -18.94 -0.80
CA PHE A 213 5.77 -19.76 -0.83
C PHE A 213 5.31 -20.05 -2.27
N PRO A 214 4.68 -21.21 -2.50
CA PRO A 214 4.19 -21.57 -3.82
C PRO A 214 2.88 -20.83 -4.12
N ALA A 215 2.60 -20.57 -5.39
CA ALA A 215 1.31 -20.03 -5.83
C ALA A 215 0.20 -21.09 -5.74
N ARG A 216 -1.07 -20.67 -5.85
CA ARG A 216 -2.23 -21.58 -5.90
C ARG A 216 -2.04 -22.66 -6.96
N LYS A 217 -2.47 -23.88 -6.62
CA LYS A 217 -2.47 -25.03 -7.53
C LYS A 217 -3.85 -25.31 -8.10
N SER A 218 -3.92 -26.15 -9.13
CA SER A 218 -5.19 -26.74 -9.56
C SER A 218 -5.69 -27.72 -8.51
N SER A 219 -6.98 -28.01 -8.55
CA SER A 219 -7.66 -29.02 -7.73
C SER A 219 -6.89 -30.34 -7.73
N GLY A 220 -6.86 -31.02 -6.58
CA GLY A 220 -6.13 -32.28 -6.40
C GLY A 220 -5.35 -32.37 -5.10
N LYS A 221 -4.57 -33.45 -4.98
CA LYS A 221 -3.75 -33.76 -3.80
C LYS A 221 -2.30 -33.33 -4.01
N TRP A 222 -1.75 -32.60 -3.06
CA TRP A 222 -0.42 -32.04 -3.10
C TRP A 222 0.30 -32.28 -1.78
N ILE A 223 1.60 -32.48 -1.82
CA ILE A 223 2.47 -32.48 -0.64
C ILE A 223 3.32 -31.21 -0.64
N LEU A 224 3.47 -30.59 0.53
CA LEU A 224 4.39 -29.48 0.73
C LEU A 224 5.78 -30.04 1.01
N GLU A 225 6.78 -29.54 0.30
CA GLU A 225 8.18 -29.89 0.54
C GLU A 225 9.03 -28.63 0.68
N TYR A 226 9.96 -28.67 1.63
CA TYR A 226 10.96 -27.64 1.79
C TYR A 226 12.16 -27.88 0.86
N ALA A 227 12.53 -26.85 0.09
CA ALA A 227 13.67 -26.86 -0.81
C ALA A 227 14.65 -25.74 -0.44
N PRO A 228 15.82 -26.06 0.15
CA PRO A 228 16.85 -25.07 0.44
C PRO A 228 17.32 -24.34 -0.82
N LYS A 229 17.38 -23.01 -0.78
CA LYS A 229 17.75 -22.15 -1.92
C LYS A 229 16.97 -22.45 -3.21
N GLY A 230 15.74 -22.96 -3.07
CA GLY A 230 14.94 -23.49 -4.17
C GLY A 230 14.15 -22.45 -4.96
N PHE A 231 14.13 -21.18 -4.52
CA PHE A 231 13.21 -20.18 -5.07
C PHE A 231 13.45 -19.84 -6.55
N GLY A 232 14.64 -20.13 -7.09
CA GLY A 232 14.92 -20.04 -8.52
C GLY A 232 13.93 -20.82 -9.41
N GLY A 233 13.29 -21.86 -8.87
CA GLY A 233 12.26 -22.67 -9.54
C GLY A 233 10.85 -22.06 -9.58
N ALA A 234 10.58 -20.96 -8.86
CA ALA A 234 9.24 -20.37 -8.75
C ALA A 234 9.04 -19.21 -9.74
N HIS A 235 8.30 -19.40 -10.84
CA HIS A 235 8.26 -18.39 -11.92
C HIS A 235 7.69 -17.01 -11.51
N GLY A 236 6.50 -16.95 -10.88
CA GLY A 236 5.82 -15.69 -10.59
C GLY A 236 6.50 -14.83 -9.53
N GLY A 237 6.62 -15.36 -8.31
CA GLY A 237 7.20 -14.64 -7.16
C GLY A 237 8.66 -14.22 -7.38
N ARG A 238 9.48 -15.06 -8.05
CA ARG A 238 10.90 -14.75 -8.25
C ARG A 238 11.15 -13.51 -9.10
N HIS A 239 10.29 -13.23 -10.08
CA HIS A 239 10.47 -12.07 -10.96
C HIS A 239 10.27 -10.78 -10.18
N LEU A 240 9.20 -10.73 -9.38
CA LEU A 240 8.94 -9.60 -8.50
C LEU A 240 10.04 -9.48 -7.44
N TYR A 241 10.47 -10.59 -6.84
CA TYR A 241 11.53 -10.59 -5.85
C TYR A 241 12.88 -10.09 -6.41
N ASN A 242 13.24 -10.49 -7.63
CA ASN A 242 14.43 -9.97 -8.32
C ASN A 242 14.29 -8.48 -8.67
N MET A 243 13.10 -8.03 -9.08
CA MET A 243 12.84 -6.62 -9.37
C MET A 243 13.03 -5.71 -8.15
N ILE A 244 12.78 -6.24 -6.94
CA ILE A 244 13.03 -5.53 -5.69
C ILE A 244 14.48 -5.67 -5.19
N GLY A 245 15.36 -6.22 -6.03
CA GLY A 245 16.78 -6.44 -5.71
C GLY A 245 17.04 -7.64 -4.81
N GLY A 246 16.03 -8.47 -4.57
CA GLY A 246 16.16 -9.73 -3.86
C GLY A 246 16.99 -10.74 -4.66
N LYS A 247 17.70 -11.62 -3.95
CA LYS A 247 18.55 -12.66 -4.53
C LYS A 247 17.92 -14.03 -4.36
N VAL A 248 17.35 -14.57 -5.43
CA VAL A 248 16.58 -15.84 -5.40
C VAL A 248 17.39 -17.05 -4.92
N ASN A 249 18.72 -17.05 -5.09
CA ASN A 249 19.60 -18.15 -4.68
C ASN A 249 19.88 -18.17 -3.17
N GLU A 250 19.43 -17.15 -2.43
CA GLU A 250 19.54 -17.06 -0.97
C GLU A 250 18.21 -17.41 -0.28
N VAL A 251 17.17 -17.77 -1.04
CA VAL A 251 15.79 -17.95 -0.55
C VAL A 251 15.41 -19.41 -0.63
N ASP A 252 15.05 -19.98 0.52
CA ASP A 252 14.48 -21.31 0.61
C ASP A 252 13.05 -21.30 0.07
N PHE A 253 12.53 -22.44 -0.37
CA PHE A 253 11.26 -22.49 -1.07
C PHE A 253 10.39 -23.65 -0.59
N LEU A 254 9.17 -23.33 -0.19
CA LEU A 254 8.11 -24.31 -0.01
C LEU A 254 7.50 -24.60 -1.38
N GLN A 255 7.66 -25.83 -1.86
CA GLN A 255 7.11 -26.28 -3.13
C GLN A 255 5.93 -27.22 -2.88
N MET A 256 4.87 -27.06 -3.68
CA MET A 256 3.78 -28.05 -3.73
C MET A 256 4.04 -29.02 -4.87
N LYS A 257 4.25 -30.29 -4.54
CA LYS A 257 4.38 -31.41 -5.50
C LYS A 257 3.10 -32.24 -5.57
N PRO A 258 2.70 -32.71 -6.76
CA PRO A 258 1.53 -33.57 -6.87
C PRO A 258 1.80 -34.89 -6.15
N MET A 259 0.83 -35.36 -5.38
CA MET A 259 0.91 -36.66 -4.71
C MET A 259 0.39 -37.74 -5.66
N ASN A 260 1.19 -38.77 -5.93
CA ASN A 260 0.72 -39.93 -6.69
C ASN A 260 -0.32 -40.69 -5.87
N THR A 261 -1.40 -41.14 -6.52
CA THR A 261 -2.59 -41.77 -5.91
C THR A 261 -2.32 -43.07 -5.15
N GLU A 262 -1.11 -43.60 -5.19
CA GLU A 262 -0.71 -44.88 -4.56
C GLU A 262 -0.06 -44.71 -3.17
N ILE A 263 0.21 -43.48 -2.73
CA ILE A 263 0.75 -43.23 -1.39
C ILE A 263 -0.45 -43.13 -0.44
N GLU A 264 -0.63 -44.15 0.41
CA GLU A 264 -1.54 -44.11 1.55
C GLU A 264 -1.31 -42.81 2.33
N SER A 265 -2.39 -42.11 2.68
CA SER A 265 -2.31 -40.87 3.46
C SER A 265 -1.52 -41.15 4.74
N PRO A 266 -0.32 -40.58 4.92
CA PRO A 266 0.46 -40.84 6.13
C PRO A 266 -0.32 -40.30 7.33
N GLU A 267 -0.56 -41.15 8.33
CA GLU A 267 -1.43 -40.85 9.49
C GLU A 267 -0.96 -39.62 10.30
N ASP A 268 0.30 -39.19 10.14
CA ASP A 268 0.95 -38.14 10.95
C ASP A 268 1.12 -36.78 10.24
N MET A 269 0.47 -36.56 9.08
CA MET A 269 0.59 -35.28 8.34
C MET A 269 -0.56 -34.32 8.65
N VAL A 270 -0.23 -33.03 8.75
CA VAL A 270 -1.25 -31.97 8.77
C VAL A 270 -1.88 -31.87 7.38
N VAL A 271 -3.22 -31.86 7.33
CA VAL A 271 -3.99 -31.79 6.09
C VAL A 271 -4.75 -30.47 6.02
N LEU A 272 -4.47 -29.68 4.99
CA LEU A 272 -5.15 -28.40 4.74
C LEU A 272 -6.05 -28.49 3.50
N SER A 273 -7.21 -27.85 3.57
CA SER A 273 -8.06 -27.58 2.40
C SER A 273 -7.84 -26.16 1.92
N LEU A 274 -7.39 -25.99 0.67
CA LEU A 274 -6.99 -24.72 0.08
C LEU A 274 -7.81 -24.39 -1.18
N PRO A 275 -7.99 -23.10 -1.51
CA PRO A 275 -8.64 -22.69 -2.74
C PRO A 275 -7.79 -23.00 -3.99
N ASN A 276 -8.42 -23.52 -5.05
CA ASN A 276 -7.71 -23.72 -6.32
C ASN A 276 -7.49 -22.41 -7.09
N LYS A 277 -6.58 -22.49 -8.06
CA LYS A 277 -6.19 -21.36 -8.92
C LYS A 277 -7.25 -20.90 -9.93
N VAL A 278 -8.25 -21.72 -10.25
CA VAL A 278 -9.20 -21.49 -11.35
C VAL A 278 -10.50 -20.84 -10.84
N SER A 279 -11.20 -21.51 -9.92
CA SER A 279 -12.49 -21.09 -9.38
C SER A 279 -12.41 -20.52 -7.97
N GLY A 280 -11.28 -20.70 -7.27
CA GLY A 280 -11.16 -20.34 -5.86
C GLY A 280 -11.92 -21.26 -4.90
N VAL A 281 -12.51 -22.34 -5.39
CA VAL A 281 -13.17 -23.37 -4.57
C VAL A 281 -12.12 -24.14 -3.77
N CYS A 282 -12.46 -24.51 -2.52
CA CYS A 282 -11.55 -25.23 -1.60
C CYS A 282 -11.47 -26.73 -1.92
N ASP A 283 -10.85 -27.09 -3.04
CA ASP A 283 -10.71 -28.47 -3.55
C ASP A 283 -9.23 -28.86 -3.80
N VAL A 284 -8.29 -28.09 -3.25
CA VAL A 284 -6.88 -28.46 -3.14
C VAL A 284 -6.65 -29.06 -1.76
N THR A 285 -6.20 -30.30 -1.69
CA THR A 285 -5.78 -30.95 -0.44
C THR A 285 -4.26 -30.88 -0.34
N LEU A 286 -3.74 -30.22 0.69
CA LEU A 286 -2.31 -30.09 0.94
C LEU A 286 -1.92 -30.90 2.18
N TYR A 287 -0.99 -31.84 2.00
CA TYR A 287 -0.36 -32.62 3.05
C TYR A 287 0.95 -31.96 3.47
N ILE A 288 1.19 -31.87 4.78
CA ILE A 288 2.35 -31.17 5.36
C ILE A 288 2.97 -32.09 6.41
N ALA A 289 4.25 -32.42 6.22
CA ALA A 289 5.00 -33.21 7.18
C ALA A 289 5.47 -32.34 8.38
N GLU A 290 6.03 -32.99 9.40
CA GLU A 290 6.50 -32.32 10.62
C GLU A 290 7.56 -31.23 10.32
N HIS A 291 8.51 -31.52 9.42
CA HIS A 291 9.56 -30.58 9.04
C HIS A 291 8.99 -29.30 8.43
N GLU A 292 8.13 -29.42 7.42
CA GLU A 292 7.47 -28.27 6.80
C GLU A 292 6.53 -27.55 7.78
N SER A 293 5.90 -28.27 8.71
CA SER A 293 5.09 -27.65 9.77
C SER A 293 5.95 -26.76 10.68
N ALA A 294 7.18 -27.17 11.00
CA ALA A 294 8.12 -26.33 11.75
C ALA A 294 8.52 -25.06 10.96
N VAL A 295 8.74 -25.18 9.65
CA VAL A 295 9.02 -24.04 8.77
C VAL A 295 7.83 -23.08 8.72
N LEU A 296 6.60 -23.58 8.66
CA LEU A 296 5.39 -22.75 8.68
C LEU A 296 5.19 -22.03 10.02
N ASN A 297 5.46 -22.70 11.15
CA ASN A 297 5.44 -22.06 12.46
C ASN A 297 6.49 -20.93 12.55
N GLU A 298 7.71 -21.17 12.08
CA GLU A 298 8.75 -20.14 12.03
C GLU A 298 8.34 -18.97 11.11
N ALA A 299 7.71 -19.26 9.97
CA ALA A 299 7.21 -18.23 9.06
C ALA A 299 6.14 -17.35 9.73
N LEU A 300 5.19 -17.94 10.46
CA LEU A 300 4.15 -17.21 11.19
C LEU A 300 4.75 -16.32 12.29
N ASP A 301 5.76 -16.81 13.01
CA ASP A 301 6.47 -16.05 14.02
C ASP A 301 7.23 -14.84 13.45
N LYS A 302 7.70 -14.96 12.20
CA LYS A 302 8.50 -13.96 11.49
C LYS A 302 7.71 -13.08 10.52
N LEU A 303 6.37 -13.13 10.58
CA LEU A 303 5.52 -12.23 9.81
C LEU A 303 5.82 -10.77 10.18
N PRO A 304 6.01 -9.88 9.19
CA PRO A 304 6.26 -8.47 9.45
C PRO A 304 5.04 -7.80 10.10
N TRP A 305 5.26 -6.97 11.12
CA TRP A 305 4.23 -6.09 11.67
C TRP A 305 3.79 -5.00 10.67
N THR A 306 2.53 -4.60 10.72
CA THR A 306 1.97 -3.54 9.88
C THR A 306 0.69 -3.01 10.51
N PHE A 307 0.36 -1.74 10.26
CA PHE A 307 -0.91 -1.14 10.66
C PHE A 307 -2.00 -1.32 9.60
N LEU A 308 -1.64 -1.82 8.41
CA LEU A 308 -2.55 -2.11 7.32
C LEU A 308 -2.47 -3.55 6.87
N SER A 309 -3.55 -4.04 6.30
CA SER A 309 -3.52 -5.30 5.58
C SER A 309 -2.64 -5.22 4.32
N TRP A 310 -2.00 -6.33 4.00
CA TRP A 310 -1.07 -6.42 2.89
C TRP A 310 -1.80 -6.64 1.55
N SER A 311 -1.21 -6.11 0.49
CA SER A 311 -1.28 -6.76 -0.83
C SER A 311 -0.38 -7.99 -0.79
N ILE A 312 -0.98 -9.19 -0.84
CA ILE A 312 -0.29 -10.42 -0.45
C ILE A 312 -0.34 -11.51 -1.52
N HIS A 313 0.73 -12.30 -1.60
CA HIS A 313 0.77 -13.48 -2.46
C HIS A 313 -0.26 -14.53 -2.04
N ARG A 314 -1.16 -14.91 -2.96
CA ARG A 314 -2.29 -15.83 -2.70
C ARG A 314 -1.89 -17.11 -1.97
N GLY A 315 -0.93 -17.85 -2.52
CA GLY A 315 -0.58 -19.15 -1.96
C GLY A 315 0.11 -19.04 -0.59
N LEU A 316 0.85 -17.96 -0.34
CA LEU A 316 1.40 -17.67 0.98
C LEU A 316 0.26 -17.48 1.98
N ARG A 317 -0.67 -16.57 1.66
CA ARG A 317 -1.82 -16.26 2.52
C ARG A 317 -2.64 -17.50 2.79
N ASP A 318 -3.04 -18.23 1.75
CA ASP A 318 -3.97 -19.34 1.88
C ASP A 318 -3.37 -20.48 2.72
N ILE A 319 -2.08 -20.80 2.51
CA ILE A 319 -1.38 -21.82 3.31
C ILE A 319 -1.29 -21.39 4.77
N LEU A 320 -0.79 -20.18 5.05
CA LEU A 320 -0.58 -19.73 6.42
C LEU A 320 -1.89 -19.55 7.19
N VAL A 321 -2.93 -18.99 6.55
CA VAL A 321 -4.25 -18.85 7.17
C VAL A 321 -4.88 -20.20 7.44
N ALA A 322 -4.82 -21.15 6.50
CA ALA A 322 -5.36 -22.48 6.73
C ALA A 322 -4.59 -23.23 7.83
N PHE A 323 -3.25 -23.13 7.84
CA PHE A 323 -2.40 -23.77 8.83
C PHE A 323 -2.59 -23.20 10.24
N ALA A 324 -2.73 -21.88 10.36
CA ALA A 324 -2.91 -21.21 11.65
C ALA A 324 -4.33 -21.30 12.22
N ARG A 325 -5.32 -21.67 11.40
CA ARG A 325 -6.75 -21.53 11.69
C ARG A 325 -7.17 -22.11 13.04
N GLU A 326 -6.88 -23.37 13.28
CA GLU A 326 -7.33 -24.07 14.50
C GLU A 326 -6.81 -23.37 15.76
N ARG A 327 -5.52 -23.00 15.75
CA ARG A 327 -4.91 -22.29 16.88
C ARG A 327 -5.44 -20.86 16.99
N MET A 328 -5.62 -20.14 15.89
CA MET A 328 -6.21 -18.80 15.89
C MET A 328 -7.63 -18.83 16.47
N ASP A 329 -8.46 -19.77 16.03
CA ASP A 329 -9.84 -19.94 16.48
C ASP A 329 -9.91 -20.29 17.97
N PHE A 330 -8.98 -21.13 18.46
CA PHE A 330 -8.87 -21.43 19.90
C PHE A 330 -8.61 -20.18 20.76
N TYR A 331 -7.83 -19.21 20.27
CA TYR A 331 -7.50 -17.99 21.01
C TYR A 331 -8.41 -16.80 20.68
N ARG A 332 -9.33 -16.92 19.71
CA ARG A 332 -10.07 -15.80 19.12
C ARG A 332 -10.87 -15.01 20.14
N ASP A 333 -11.62 -15.70 21.00
CA ASP A 333 -12.40 -15.07 22.09
C ASP A 333 -11.50 -14.33 23.09
N ARG A 334 -10.39 -14.97 23.49
CA ARG A 334 -9.43 -14.39 24.45
C ARG A 334 -8.70 -13.19 23.85
N LEU A 335 -8.42 -13.21 22.55
CA LEU A 335 -7.82 -12.08 21.85
C LEU A 335 -8.80 -10.90 21.82
N ALA A 336 -10.05 -11.14 21.40
CA ALA A 336 -11.07 -10.10 21.36
C ALA A 336 -11.25 -9.43 22.73
N GLU A 337 -11.33 -10.23 23.80
CA GLU A 337 -11.45 -9.71 25.16
C GLU A 337 -10.19 -8.98 25.63
N THR A 338 -9.00 -9.50 25.32
CA THR A 338 -7.74 -8.83 25.66
C THR A 338 -7.63 -7.45 25.00
N LEU A 339 -8.08 -7.31 23.75
CA LEU A 339 -8.10 -6.02 23.05
C LEU A 339 -9.12 -5.05 23.67
N ARG A 340 -10.31 -5.51 24.05
CA ARG A 340 -11.30 -4.69 24.77
C ARG A 340 -10.72 -4.13 26.08
N LEU A 341 -10.11 -5.00 26.88
CA LEU A 341 -9.47 -4.62 28.13
C LEU A 341 -8.31 -3.65 27.91
N ALA A 342 -7.55 -3.79 26.81
CA ALA A 342 -6.48 -2.87 26.48
C ALA A 342 -7.01 -1.45 26.17
N VAL A 343 -8.10 -1.33 25.41
CA VAL A 343 -8.76 -0.02 25.15
C VAL A 343 -9.25 0.61 26.46
N ALA A 344 -9.91 -0.17 27.32
CA ALA A 344 -10.41 0.33 28.59
C ALA A 344 -9.28 0.75 29.55
N LYS A 345 -8.13 0.08 29.49
CA LYS A 345 -7.00 0.30 30.39
C LYS A 345 -6.10 1.46 29.96
N TRP A 346 -5.96 1.71 28.66
CA TRP A 346 -5.03 2.71 28.11
C TRP A 346 -5.65 3.62 27.04
N PRO A 347 -6.84 4.21 27.26
CA PRO A 347 -7.47 5.09 26.27
C PRO A 347 -6.57 6.29 25.93
N GLU A 348 -5.85 6.83 26.91
CA GLU A 348 -4.96 7.98 26.74
C GLU A 348 -3.81 7.72 25.75
N ARG A 349 -3.38 6.45 25.60
CA ARG A 349 -2.34 6.09 24.64
C ARG A 349 -2.86 6.13 23.20
N LEU A 350 -4.14 5.83 22.98
CA LEU A 350 -4.79 5.90 21.68
C LEU A 350 -5.06 7.37 21.32
N GLU A 351 -5.59 8.14 22.27
CA GLU A 351 -5.82 9.58 22.10
C GLU A 351 -4.50 10.31 21.76
N ALA A 352 -3.39 9.97 22.44
CA ALA A 352 -2.07 10.52 22.15
C ALA A 352 -1.53 10.18 20.75
N ARG A 353 -2.05 9.12 20.12
CA ARG A 353 -1.73 8.74 18.73
C ARG A 353 -2.69 9.34 17.70
N GLY A 354 -3.61 10.21 18.13
CA GLY A 354 -4.48 10.99 17.27
C GLY A 354 -5.85 10.38 16.99
N TRP A 355 -6.26 9.35 17.74
CA TRP A 355 -7.62 8.81 17.66
C TRP A 355 -8.64 9.73 18.34
N ASP A 356 -9.86 9.79 17.81
CA ASP A 356 -10.93 10.58 18.44
C ASP A 356 -11.28 10.02 19.84
N PRO A 357 -11.27 10.86 20.89
CA PRO A 357 -11.54 10.41 22.26
C PRO A 357 -12.92 9.78 22.49
N ARG A 358 -13.95 10.18 21.73
CA ARG A 358 -15.29 9.57 21.86
C ARG A 358 -15.30 8.20 21.20
N PHE A 359 -14.74 8.09 20.00
CA PHE A 359 -14.58 6.81 19.30
C PHE A 359 -13.84 5.77 20.14
N VAL A 360 -12.71 6.16 20.77
CA VAL A 360 -11.93 5.28 21.66
C VAL A 360 -12.78 4.76 22.82
N LYS A 361 -13.65 5.61 23.39
CA LYS A 361 -14.45 5.28 24.58
C LYS A 361 -15.72 4.48 24.26
N GLU A 362 -16.32 4.73 23.11
CA GLU A 362 -17.67 4.22 22.78
C GLU A 362 -17.63 3.01 21.84
N ASP A 363 -16.81 3.05 20.77
CA ASP A 363 -16.95 2.12 19.64
C ASP A 363 -15.71 1.25 19.40
N MET A 364 -14.52 1.78 19.63
CA MET A 364 -13.26 1.19 19.15
C MET A 364 -13.04 -0.24 19.66
N ALA A 365 -13.35 -0.50 20.93
CA ALA A 365 -13.21 -1.81 21.56
C ALA A 365 -14.12 -2.88 20.93
N ASP A 366 -15.39 -2.53 20.67
CA ASP A 366 -16.36 -3.45 20.09
C ASP A 366 -16.15 -3.68 18.60
N MET A 367 -15.69 -2.65 17.88
CA MET A 367 -15.23 -2.83 16.50
C MET A 367 -14.04 -3.79 16.41
N ALA A 368 -13.04 -3.63 17.29
CA ALA A 368 -11.86 -4.50 17.33
C ALA A 368 -12.25 -5.96 17.64
N ALA A 369 -13.08 -6.16 18.67
CA ALA A 369 -13.54 -7.47 19.08
C ALA A 369 -14.36 -8.14 17.97
N SER A 370 -15.33 -7.43 17.39
CA SER A 370 -16.17 -7.94 16.31
C SER A 370 -15.34 -8.33 15.08
N ALA A 371 -14.32 -7.56 14.76
CA ALA A 371 -13.41 -7.85 13.66
C ALA A 371 -12.60 -9.13 13.89
N VAL A 372 -12.02 -9.28 15.08
CA VAL A 372 -11.29 -10.49 15.47
C VAL A 372 -12.22 -11.70 15.39
N MET A 373 -13.45 -11.57 15.88
CA MET A 373 -14.45 -12.64 15.86
C MET A 373 -14.92 -13.00 14.44
N ALA A 374 -14.92 -12.05 13.50
CA ALA A 374 -15.35 -12.30 12.13
C ALA A 374 -14.43 -13.25 11.36
N GLY A 375 -13.13 -13.33 11.72
CA GLY A 375 -12.13 -14.21 11.10
C GLY A 375 -11.80 -13.94 9.63
N GLN A 376 -12.49 -12.99 9.00
CA GLN A 376 -12.22 -12.49 7.67
C GLN A 376 -12.88 -11.12 7.50
N GLY A 377 -12.34 -10.31 6.60
CA GLY A 377 -12.93 -9.03 6.26
C GLY A 377 -12.13 -8.32 5.19
N ASN A 378 -12.60 -7.13 4.83
CA ASN A 378 -12.03 -6.35 3.73
C ASN A 378 -11.83 -4.87 4.07
N SER A 379 -12.04 -4.43 5.33
CA SER A 379 -11.80 -3.05 5.75
C SER A 379 -10.37 -2.85 6.23
N GLY A 380 -9.65 -1.90 5.64
CA GLY A 380 -8.33 -1.49 6.11
C GLY A 380 -8.39 -0.73 7.44
N ASP A 381 -9.46 0.03 7.67
CA ASP A 381 -9.63 0.85 8.87
C ASP A 381 -9.81 0.00 10.12
N VAL A 382 -10.54 -1.10 10.00
CA VAL A 382 -10.69 -2.09 11.06
C VAL A 382 -9.35 -2.76 11.40
N VAL A 383 -8.52 -3.04 10.39
CA VAL A 383 -7.18 -3.61 10.63
C VAL A 383 -6.30 -2.65 11.42
N ARG A 384 -6.42 -1.35 11.18
CA ARG A 384 -5.73 -0.34 12.00
C ARG A 384 -6.20 -0.34 13.43
N ILE A 385 -7.51 -0.37 13.67
CA ILE A 385 -8.04 -0.41 15.03
C ILE A 385 -7.41 -1.57 15.80
N VAL A 386 -7.45 -2.78 15.24
CA VAL A 386 -6.92 -3.98 15.91
C VAL A 386 -5.40 -3.91 16.11
N THR A 387 -4.66 -3.51 15.08
CA THR A 387 -3.19 -3.42 15.17
C THR A 387 -2.75 -2.30 16.12
N GLU A 388 -3.45 -1.17 16.15
CA GLU A 388 -3.13 -0.06 17.05
C GLU A 388 -3.29 -0.46 18.53
N ILE A 389 -4.42 -1.08 18.87
CA ILE A 389 -4.70 -1.57 20.23
C ILE A 389 -3.64 -2.59 20.66
N ALA A 390 -3.26 -3.50 19.76
CA ALA A 390 -2.20 -4.45 20.02
C ALA A 390 -0.84 -3.77 20.23
N ALA A 391 -0.49 -2.78 19.41
CA ALA A 391 0.77 -2.05 19.51
C ALA A 391 0.90 -1.24 20.80
N ILE A 392 -0.18 -0.61 21.29
CA ILE A 392 -0.12 0.10 22.58
C ILE A 392 -0.02 -0.86 23.78
N SER A 393 -0.57 -2.08 23.62
CA SER A 393 -0.60 -3.10 24.66
C SER A 393 0.76 -3.76 24.88
N SER A 394 1.59 -3.85 23.83
CA SER A 394 2.97 -4.33 23.94
C SER A 394 3.89 -3.30 24.59
N GLY A 395 3.70 -2.02 24.27
CA GLY A 395 4.58 -0.94 24.73
C GLY A 395 5.99 -0.96 24.12
N SER A 396 6.26 -1.88 23.21
CA SER A 396 7.55 -2.03 22.53
C SER A 396 7.64 -1.16 21.27
N PRO A 397 8.86 -0.79 20.82
CA PRO A 397 9.09 -0.24 19.49
C PRO A 397 8.51 -1.13 18.39
N ILE A 398 8.07 -0.53 17.28
CA ILE A 398 7.45 -1.23 16.15
C ILE A 398 8.40 -2.28 15.53
N SER A 399 9.71 -2.00 15.52
CA SER A 399 10.74 -2.93 15.03
C SER A 399 10.72 -4.27 15.78
N ASP A 400 10.37 -4.24 17.06
CA ASP A 400 10.42 -5.41 17.94
C ASP A 400 9.18 -6.28 17.76
N LEU A 401 8.16 -5.76 17.06
CA LEU A 401 6.94 -6.48 16.77
C LEU A 401 7.10 -7.44 15.58
N ASP A 402 8.23 -7.45 14.88
CA ASP A 402 8.46 -8.31 13.70
C ASP A 402 8.69 -9.78 13.99
N GLU A 403 9.07 -10.14 15.21
CA GLU A 403 9.33 -11.53 15.56
C GLU A 403 8.58 -11.92 16.84
N THR A 404 8.01 -13.13 16.83
CA THR A 404 7.41 -13.78 18.00
C THR A 404 7.98 -15.18 18.19
N GLY A 405 7.63 -15.85 19.29
CA GLY A 405 7.92 -17.28 19.52
C GLY A 405 6.66 -18.16 19.65
N PHE A 406 5.49 -17.54 19.55
CA PHE A 406 4.20 -18.16 19.87
C PHE A 406 3.86 -19.37 18.98
N TRP A 407 4.24 -19.33 17.71
CA TRP A 407 3.86 -20.40 16.78
C TRP A 407 4.74 -21.63 16.94
N ARG A 408 6.02 -21.44 17.29
CA ARG A 408 6.97 -22.52 17.58
C ARG A 408 6.79 -23.13 18.97
N ASP A 409 6.21 -22.41 19.91
CA ASP A 409 5.96 -22.92 21.26
C ASP A 409 4.84 -23.99 21.24
N THR A 410 5.17 -25.20 21.70
CA THR A 410 4.24 -26.34 21.79
C THR A 410 3.42 -26.35 23.08
N ILE A 411 3.68 -25.43 24.01
CA ILE A 411 3.05 -25.39 25.33
C ILE A 411 1.95 -24.32 25.31
N PRO A 412 0.66 -24.68 25.44
CA PRO A 412 -0.41 -23.70 25.61
C PRO A 412 -0.15 -22.91 26.89
N THR A 413 0.15 -21.62 26.75
CA THR A 413 0.48 -20.80 27.91
C THR A 413 -0.80 -20.27 28.56
N SER A 414 -1.03 -20.73 29.80
CA SER A 414 -1.91 -20.15 30.81
C SER A 414 -3.43 -20.18 30.52
N SER A 415 -4.20 -20.66 31.50
CA SER A 415 -5.66 -20.52 31.59
C SER A 415 -6.11 -19.08 31.88
N SER A 416 -5.18 -18.13 31.97
CA SER A 416 -5.49 -16.70 32.15
C SER A 416 -6.43 -16.21 31.06
N PRO A 417 -7.53 -15.51 31.40
CA PRO A 417 -8.41 -14.91 30.40
C PRO A 417 -7.69 -13.87 29.54
N ILE A 418 -6.63 -13.25 30.07
CA ILE A 418 -5.83 -12.22 29.40
C ILE A 418 -4.59 -12.85 28.77
N LEU A 419 -4.36 -12.55 27.49
CA LEU A 419 -3.18 -12.99 26.75
C LEU A 419 -1.96 -12.12 27.09
N ASN A 420 -0.78 -12.73 27.08
CA ASN A 420 0.45 -11.97 27.19
C ASN A 420 0.67 -11.14 25.90
N PRO A 421 1.44 -10.04 25.95
CA PRO A 421 1.60 -9.16 24.80
C PRO A 421 2.17 -9.84 23.55
N MET A 422 3.13 -10.75 23.68
CA MET A 422 3.73 -11.41 22.51
C MET A 422 2.76 -12.36 21.81
N THR A 423 1.90 -13.05 22.58
CA THR A 423 0.79 -13.83 22.03
C THR A 423 -0.22 -12.94 21.31
N VAL A 424 -0.55 -11.76 21.86
CA VAL A 424 -1.41 -10.78 21.17
C VAL A 424 -0.79 -10.37 19.84
N ILE A 425 0.49 -10.01 19.80
CA ILE A 425 1.19 -9.64 18.56
C ILE A 425 1.17 -10.77 17.53
N ALA A 426 1.47 -12.00 17.95
CA ALA A 426 1.49 -13.16 17.06
C ALA A 426 0.12 -13.44 16.42
N LEU A 427 -0.94 -13.39 17.23
CA LEU A 427 -2.31 -13.60 16.75
C LEU A 427 -2.80 -12.44 15.90
N VAL A 428 -2.45 -11.19 16.24
CA VAL A 428 -2.83 -10.01 15.45
C VAL A 428 -2.12 -9.99 14.09
N LYS A 429 -0.88 -10.47 13.98
CA LYS A 429 -0.25 -10.71 12.66
C LYS A 429 -1.02 -11.72 11.83
N CYS A 430 -1.53 -12.79 12.44
CA CYS A 430 -2.38 -13.76 11.76
C CYS A 430 -3.73 -13.14 11.35
N PHE A 431 -4.35 -12.33 12.20
CA PHE A 431 -5.52 -11.53 11.85
C PHE A 431 -5.24 -10.60 10.66
N VAL A 432 -4.08 -9.92 10.62
CA VAL A 432 -3.68 -9.11 9.47
C VAL A 432 -3.58 -9.97 8.20
N LEU A 433 -3.06 -11.20 8.28
CA LEU A 433 -3.06 -12.14 7.14
C LEU A 433 -4.47 -12.50 6.68
N GLU A 434 -5.38 -12.80 7.62
CA GLU A 434 -6.81 -13.09 7.34
C GLU A 434 -7.46 -11.93 6.56
N TRP A 435 -7.12 -10.69 6.90
CA TRP A 435 -7.67 -9.46 6.31
C TRP A 435 -6.84 -8.87 5.16
N SER A 436 -5.71 -9.51 4.83
CA SER A 436 -4.89 -9.18 3.67
C SER A 436 -5.54 -9.70 2.40
N VAL A 437 -5.34 -8.96 1.31
CA VAL A 437 -5.99 -9.22 0.04
C VAL A 437 -4.97 -9.49 -1.05
N ASP A 438 -5.38 -10.30 -2.01
CA ASP A 438 -4.58 -10.53 -3.20
C ASP A 438 -4.56 -9.29 -4.08
N LEU A 439 -3.36 -8.78 -4.37
CA LEU A 439 -3.15 -7.92 -5.51
C LEU A 439 -2.78 -8.82 -6.69
N ASN A 440 -3.62 -8.83 -7.72
CA ASN A 440 -3.35 -9.61 -8.93
C ASN A 440 -2.10 -9.08 -9.66
N TYR A 441 -0.91 -9.52 -9.25
CA TYR A 441 0.35 -9.08 -9.84
C TYR A 441 0.46 -9.45 -11.31
N GLN A 442 -0.31 -10.43 -11.78
CA GLN A 442 -0.37 -10.84 -13.18
C GLN A 442 -0.77 -9.68 -14.09
N MET A 443 -1.47 -8.68 -13.56
CA MET A 443 -1.69 -7.37 -14.17
C MET A 443 -0.40 -6.74 -14.74
N TYR A 444 0.77 -6.95 -14.15
CA TYR A 444 2.06 -6.51 -14.69
C TYR A 444 2.36 -7.06 -16.10
N HIS A 445 1.93 -8.29 -16.37
CA HIS A 445 2.07 -9.02 -17.63
C HIS A 445 0.84 -8.88 -18.53
N ASP A 446 -0.35 -8.85 -17.92
CA ASP A 446 -1.62 -8.78 -18.64
C ASP A 446 -1.83 -7.38 -19.24
N PHE A 447 -1.41 -6.30 -18.58
CA PHE A 447 -1.56 -4.94 -19.14
C PHE A 447 -1.02 -4.82 -20.57
N PRO A 448 0.20 -5.31 -20.89
CA PRO A 448 0.64 -5.38 -22.28
C PRO A 448 -0.12 -6.39 -23.14
N LEU A 449 -0.40 -7.60 -22.64
CA LEU A 449 -0.97 -8.70 -23.43
C LEU A 449 -2.45 -8.48 -23.78
N GLU A 450 -3.26 -8.03 -22.83
CA GLU A 450 -4.67 -7.66 -23.02
C GLU A 450 -4.84 -6.59 -24.10
N MET A 451 -3.80 -5.79 -24.36
CA MET A 451 -3.84 -4.81 -25.44
C MET A 451 -3.38 -5.31 -26.79
N TYR A 452 -2.45 -6.27 -26.84
CA TYR A 452 -1.96 -6.80 -28.12
C TYR A 452 -2.95 -7.78 -28.76
N LEU A 453 -3.79 -8.43 -27.94
CA LEU A 453 -4.65 -9.54 -28.36
C LEU A 453 -6.16 -9.32 -28.06
N GLY A 454 -6.52 -8.22 -27.40
CA GLY A 454 -7.90 -7.90 -26.97
C GLY A 454 -8.69 -7.03 -27.93
#